data_AF-A0A9Q3B8A7-F1
#
_entry.id   AF-A0A9Q3B8A7-F1
#
_cell.length_a   1.000
_cell.length_b   1.000
_cell.length_c   1.000
_cell.angle_alpha   90.00
_cell.angle_beta   90.00
_cell.angle_gamma   90.00
#
_symmetry.space_group_name_H-M   'P 1'
#
loop_
_entity.id
_entity.type
_entity.pdbx_description
1 polymer ?
#
loop_
_entity_poly.entity_id
_entity_poly.type
_entity_poly.pdbx_seq_one_letter_code
_entity_poly.pdbx_strand_id
1 'polypeptide(L)'
;MAHNQIEIGCDRSGTPNPNKISSKTVTSRKLDCPFRLYSRKYSKSTTWILKVKSPEHSHDATENNMAHPSYRKFDEQETPQISQMSESLLIPRKIQTQLCSQRESNRPVILQNIYNHVKKIKKDKLQGRIPIAALIETLKEKTFVWSSERDAEGHITLLFSTQPLSINLLHGFPHVILMDCTYKTNK
;
A
#
# COMPACT_ATOMS: atom_id res chain seq x y z
N MET A 1 -13.18 11.72 26.52
CA MET A 1 -13.53 10.78 27.61
C MET A 1 -12.36 9.81 27.77
N ALA A 2 -11.73 9.74 28.95
CA ALA A 2 -10.57 8.88 29.15
C ALA A 2 -11.01 7.40 29.16
N HIS A 3 -10.57 6.62 28.18
CA HIS A 3 -10.78 5.17 28.17
C HIS A 3 -9.92 4.53 29.27
N ASN A 4 -10.47 4.45 30.49
CA ASN A 4 -9.81 3.82 31.65
C ASN A 4 -9.77 2.28 31.55
N GLN A 5 -10.15 1.73 30.41
CA GLN A 5 -10.46 0.32 30.20
C GLN A 5 -10.12 -0.07 28.74
N ILE A 6 -9.32 -1.12 28.59
CA ILE A 6 -8.88 -1.66 27.29
C ILE A 6 -9.09 -3.19 27.32
N GLU A 7 -9.74 -3.73 26.30
CA GLU A 7 -9.82 -5.19 26.07
C GLU A 7 -8.80 -5.58 25.01
N ILE A 8 -8.00 -6.60 25.29
CA ILE A 8 -6.96 -7.11 24.40
C ILE A 8 -7.29 -8.57 24.07
N GLY A 9 -7.42 -8.91 22.80
CA GLY A 9 -7.71 -10.26 22.34
C GLY A 9 -6.60 -10.84 21.46
N CYS A 10 -6.68 -12.14 21.20
CA CYS A 10 -5.80 -12.80 20.23
C CYS A 10 -5.99 -12.21 18.81
N ASP A 11 -4.93 -12.15 18.00
CA ASP A 11 -5.01 -11.66 16.61
C ASP A 11 -5.83 -12.57 15.68
N ARG A 12 -6.11 -13.80 16.12
CA ARG A 12 -7.01 -14.77 15.47
C ARG A 12 -8.43 -14.78 16.06
N SER A 13 -8.76 -13.84 16.93
CA SER A 13 -10.11 -13.73 17.52
C SER A 13 -11.19 -13.27 16.51
N GLY A 14 -12.44 -13.64 16.81
CA GLY A 14 -13.63 -13.34 16.01
C GLY A 14 -13.80 -14.23 14.78
N THR A 15 -14.82 -13.93 13.98
CA THR A 15 -15.16 -14.72 12.79
C THR A 15 -14.77 -14.01 11.49
N PRO A 16 -14.50 -14.77 10.41
CA PRO A 16 -14.39 -14.23 9.06
C PRO A 16 -15.64 -13.41 8.71
N ASN A 17 -15.48 -12.26 8.06
CA ASN A 17 -16.63 -11.49 7.60
C ASN A 17 -17.19 -12.14 6.32
N PRO A 18 -18.41 -12.72 6.34
CA PRO A 18 -18.97 -13.43 5.18
C PRO A 18 -19.30 -12.49 4.01
N ASN A 19 -19.57 -11.21 4.29
CA ASN A 19 -19.92 -10.21 3.27
C ASN A 19 -18.70 -9.61 2.56
N LYS A 20 -17.49 -9.96 2.99
CA LYS A 20 -16.25 -9.50 2.37
C LYS A 20 -15.89 -10.42 1.20
N ILE A 21 -16.75 -10.42 0.18
CA ILE A 21 -16.51 -11.13 -1.07
C ILE A 21 -15.41 -10.37 -1.81
N SER A 22 -14.19 -10.87 -1.72
CA SER A 22 -13.07 -10.48 -2.58
C SER A 22 -13.03 -11.45 -3.75
N SER A 23 -12.79 -10.97 -4.97
CA SER A 23 -12.57 -11.84 -6.15
C SER A 23 -11.37 -12.77 -6.01
N LYS A 24 -10.57 -12.61 -4.96
CA LYS A 24 -9.52 -13.53 -4.52
C LYS A 24 -10.01 -14.31 -3.30
N THR A 25 -9.81 -15.63 -3.30
CA THR A 25 -9.92 -16.52 -2.13
C THR A 25 -8.96 -16.05 -1.04
N VAL A 26 -9.41 -15.13 -0.20
CA VAL A 26 -8.65 -14.68 0.97
C VAL A 26 -9.12 -15.56 2.12
N THR A 27 -8.32 -16.56 2.47
CA THR A 27 -8.53 -17.33 3.70
C THR A 27 -8.36 -16.39 4.89
N SER A 28 -9.40 -16.29 5.70
CA SER A 28 -9.36 -15.51 6.94
C SER A 28 -8.50 -16.26 7.97
N ARG A 29 -7.61 -15.54 8.67
CA ARG A 29 -6.80 -16.10 9.78
C ARG A 29 -7.58 -16.18 11.10
N LYS A 30 -8.81 -15.68 11.11
CA LYS A 30 -9.67 -15.67 12.29
C LYS A 30 -10.24 -17.07 12.53
N LEU A 31 -10.03 -17.59 13.73
CA LEU A 31 -10.43 -18.93 14.19
C LEU A 31 -11.42 -18.86 15.36
N ASP A 32 -12.04 -17.70 15.56
CA ASP A 32 -12.89 -17.39 16.71
C ASP A 32 -12.23 -17.72 18.06
N CYS A 33 -10.93 -17.40 18.15
CA CYS A 33 -10.13 -17.68 19.34
C CYS A 33 -10.70 -16.95 20.57
N PRO A 34 -11.01 -17.66 21.68
CA PRO A 34 -11.70 -17.10 22.83
C PRO A 34 -10.79 -16.28 23.76
N PHE A 35 -9.47 -16.31 23.55
CA PHE A 35 -8.51 -15.63 24.41
C PHE A 35 -8.78 -14.13 24.53
N ARG A 36 -8.94 -13.65 25.78
CA ARG A 36 -9.16 -12.24 26.09
C ARG A 36 -8.55 -11.82 27.42
N LEU A 37 -7.95 -10.63 27.39
CA LEU A 37 -7.39 -9.91 28.52
C LEU A 37 -8.09 -8.58 28.69
N TYR A 38 -8.08 -8.12 29.92
CA TYR A 38 -8.70 -6.89 30.34
C TYR A 38 -7.68 -6.02 31.05
N SER A 39 -7.47 -4.80 30.59
CA SER A 39 -6.58 -3.84 31.22
C SER A 39 -7.38 -2.65 31.73
N ARG A 40 -7.22 -2.32 33.02
CA ARG A 40 -7.84 -1.13 33.62
C ARG A 40 -6.79 -0.25 34.25
N LYS A 41 -6.86 1.06 33.99
CA LYS A 41 -6.02 2.04 34.65
C LYS A 41 -6.55 2.31 36.05
N TYR A 42 -5.67 2.26 37.03
CA TYR A 42 -6.03 2.60 38.40
C TYR A 42 -6.30 4.11 38.50
N SER A 43 -7.44 4.51 39.07
CA SER A 43 -8.02 5.85 38.93
C SER A 43 -7.12 7.02 39.37
N LYS A 44 -6.12 6.74 40.22
CA LYS A 44 -5.22 7.73 40.81
C LYS A 44 -3.73 7.47 40.52
N SER A 45 -3.39 6.47 39.71
CA SER A 45 -1.99 6.15 39.40
C SER A 45 -1.75 5.93 37.90
N THR A 46 -0.48 5.83 37.54
CA THR A 46 -0.03 5.41 36.20
C THR A 46 -0.04 3.90 36.03
N THR A 47 -0.46 3.15 37.06
CA THR A 47 -0.45 1.68 37.08
C THR A 47 -1.65 1.12 36.33
N TRP A 48 -1.39 0.12 35.50
CA TRP A 48 -2.41 -0.66 34.80
C TRP A 48 -2.50 -2.05 35.41
N ILE A 49 -3.72 -2.53 35.63
CA ILE A 49 -3.98 -3.89 36.10
C ILE A 49 -4.47 -4.70 34.91
N LEU A 50 -3.74 -5.76 34.58
CA LEU A 50 -4.15 -6.77 33.62
C LEU A 50 -4.89 -7.89 34.34
N LYS A 51 -6.07 -8.27 33.85
CA LYS A 51 -6.83 -9.44 34.29
C LYS A 51 -7.14 -10.31 33.09
N VAL A 52 -6.90 -11.61 33.23
CA VAL A 52 -7.28 -12.59 32.22
C VAL A 52 -8.78 -12.83 32.33
N LYS A 53 -9.52 -12.65 31.23
CA LYS A 53 -10.95 -12.97 31.15
C LYS A 53 -11.15 -14.40 30.64
N SER A 54 -10.37 -14.77 29.63
CA SER A 54 -10.38 -16.10 29.03
C SER A 54 -8.94 -16.48 28.69
N PRO A 55 -8.33 -17.45 29.39
CA PRO A 55 -6.92 -17.83 29.20
C PRO A 55 -6.71 -18.73 27.97
N GLU A 56 -7.76 -19.37 27.46
CA GLU A 56 -7.64 -20.43 26.47
C GLU A 56 -7.45 -19.91 25.04
N HIS A 57 -6.65 -20.65 24.27
CA HIS A 57 -6.49 -20.48 22.82
C HIS A 57 -7.06 -21.69 22.08
N SER A 58 -7.73 -21.45 20.95
CA SER A 58 -8.23 -22.50 20.06
C SER A 58 -7.21 -22.98 19.02
N HIS A 59 -5.94 -22.62 19.20
CA HIS A 59 -4.86 -22.91 18.25
C HIS A 59 -3.51 -22.88 18.96
N ASP A 60 -2.53 -23.54 18.34
CA ASP A 60 -1.16 -23.55 18.85
C ASP A 60 -0.46 -22.18 18.70
N ALA A 61 0.62 -22.02 19.47
CA ALA A 61 1.53 -20.91 19.33
C ALA A 61 2.13 -20.90 17.92
N THR A 62 2.28 -19.71 17.34
CA THR A 62 2.87 -19.56 16.02
C THR A 62 4.37 -19.32 16.16
N GLU A 63 5.20 -20.23 15.65
CA GLU A 63 6.66 -20.13 15.76
C GLU A 63 7.23 -18.96 14.97
N ASN A 64 6.62 -18.66 13.82
CA ASN A 64 7.05 -17.58 12.96
C ASN A 64 6.31 -16.28 13.33
N ASN A 65 7.01 -15.35 13.97
CA ASN A 65 6.51 -13.99 14.25
C ASN A 65 5.94 -13.32 13.00
N MET A 66 6.46 -13.67 11.81
CA MET A 66 5.96 -13.16 10.56
C MET A 66 4.54 -13.60 10.25
N ALA A 67 3.97 -14.66 10.80
CA ALA A 67 2.56 -14.98 10.53
C ALA A 67 1.57 -13.93 11.08
N HIS A 68 2.04 -13.01 11.92
CA HIS A 68 1.25 -11.93 12.51
C HIS A 68 1.46 -10.59 11.77
N PRO A 69 0.40 -9.99 11.17
CA PRO A 69 0.47 -8.71 10.46
C PRO A 69 0.98 -7.55 11.30
N SER A 70 0.78 -7.55 12.63
CA SER A 70 1.35 -6.54 13.52
C SER A 70 2.87 -6.47 13.40
N TYR A 71 3.53 -7.62 13.28
CA TYR A 71 4.98 -7.76 13.07
C TYR A 71 5.41 -7.52 11.62
N ARG A 72 4.47 -7.28 10.70
CA ARG A 72 4.74 -6.98 9.29
C ARG A 72 4.56 -5.52 8.90
N LYS A 73 3.94 -4.69 9.76
CA LYS A 73 3.67 -3.27 9.48
C LYS A 73 4.98 -2.49 9.31
N PHE A 74 4.97 -1.51 8.43
CA PHE A 74 6.03 -0.49 8.42
C PHE A 74 5.76 0.49 9.57
N ASP A 75 6.82 0.99 10.19
CA ASP A 75 6.69 2.02 11.21
C ASP A 75 6.44 3.41 10.56
N GLU A 76 6.35 4.42 11.42
CA GLU A 76 6.11 5.81 11.01
C GLU A 76 7.30 6.45 10.28
N GLN A 77 8.52 5.91 10.43
CA GLN A 77 9.73 6.39 9.75
C GLN A 77 9.89 5.73 8.37
N GLU A 78 9.54 4.45 8.26
CA GLU A 78 9.66 3.65 7.04
C GLU A 78 8.61 3.98 6.00
N THR A 79 7.40 4.32 6.45
CA THR A 79 6.30 4.68 5.56
C THR A 79 6.63 5.88 4.64
N PRO A 80 7.09 7.05 5.15
CA PRO A 80 7.48 8.17 4.29
C PRO A 80 8.69 7.81 3.43
N GLN A 81 9.62 7.01 3.94
CA GLN A 81 10.79 6.58 3.19
C GLN A 81 10.42 5.71 1.97
N ILE A 82 9.49 4.77 2.12
CA ILE A 82 8.93 3.98 1.01
C ILE A 82 8.23 4.90 -0.01
N SER A 83 7.52 5.93 0.45
CA SER A 83 6.88 6.92 -0.43
C SER A 83 7.92 7.66 -1.27
N GLN A 84 8.96 8.20 -0.62
CA GLN A 84 10.03 8.92 -1.30
C GLN A 84 10.73 8.03 -2.34
N MET A 85 11.11 6.80 -1.98
CA MET A 85 11.74 5.89 -2.92
C MET A 85 10.82 5.52 -4.08
N SER A 86 9.52 5.31 -3.81
CA SER A 86 8.54 5.02 -4.85
C SER A 86 8.32 6.21 -5.79
N GLU A 87 8.46 7.43 -5.31
CA GLU A 87 8.39 8.67 -6.11
C GLU A 87 9.60 8.83 -7.01
N SER A 88 10.78 8.43 -6.54
CA SER A 88 12.01 8.34 -7.34
C SER A 88 12.03 7.14 -8.31
N LEU A 89 10.88 6.52 -8.59
CA LEU A 89 10.72 5.40 -9.51
C LEU A 89 11.56 4.15 -9.16
N LEU A 90 11.97 4.01 -7.89
CA LEU A 90 12.68 2.81 -7.45
C LEU A 90 11.75 1.60 -7.46
N ILE A 91 12.24 0.49 -8.01
CA ILE A 91 11.50 -0.77 -8.03
C ILE A 91 11.38 -1.34 -6.61
N PRO A 92 10.26 -2.01 -6.26
CA PRO A 92 10.00 -2.52 -4.90
C PRO A 92 11.11 -3.42 -4.32
N ARG A 93 11.81 -4.17 -5.17
CA ARG A 93 12.95 -5.01 -4.74
C ARG A 93 14.14 -4.17 -4.24
N LYS A 94 14.43 -3.02 -4.87
CA LYS A 94 15.47 -2.10 -4.40
C LYS A 94 15.06 -1.43 -3.10
N ILE A 95 13.79 -1.03 -2.99
CA ILE A 95 13.21 -0.49 -1.74
C ILE A 95 13.40 -1.51 -0.60
N GLN A 96 13.13 -2.79 -0.85
CA GLN A 96 13.34 -3.86 0.14
C GLN A 96 14.80 -3.92 0.61
N THR A 97 15.75 -3.97 -0.32
CA THR A 97 17.17 -4.05 0.00
C THR A 97 17.61 -2.87 0.86
N GLN A 98 17.17 -1.65 0.51
CA GLN A 98 17.52 -0.45 1.25
C GLN A 98 16.92 -0.42 2.66
N LEU A 99 15.67 -0.85 2.81
CA LEU A 99 15.04 -0.98 4.13
C LEU A 99 15.76 -2.03 4.98
N CYS A 100 16.11 -3.19 4.40
CA CYS A 100 16.83 -4.23 5.11
C CYS A 100 18.23 -3.77 5.57
N SER A 101 18.94 -2.96 4.77
CA SER A 101 20.28 -2.50 5.14
C SER A 101 20.30 -1.44 6.24
N GLN A 102 19.20 -0.74 6.45
CA GLN A 102 19.11 0.36 7.42
C GLN A 102 18.50 -0.06 8.77
N ARG A 103 17.88 -1.24 8.83
CA ARG A 103 17.30 -1.75 10.07
C ARG A 103 18.38 -2.38 10.95
N GLU A 104 18.44 -1.94 12.19
CA GLU A 104 19.21 -2.61 13.26
C GLU A 104 18.52 -3.89 13.73
N SER A 105 17.21 -3.99 13.52
CA SER A 105 16.39 -5.12 13.95
C SER A 105 16.34 -6.22 12.89
N ASN A 106 16.38 -7.49 13.33
CA ASN A 106 16.22 -8.68 12.50
C ASN A 106 14.77 -8.88 11.97
N ARG A 107 13.98 -7.81 11.87
CA ARG A 107 12.59 -7.81 11.39
C ARG A 107 12.58 -7.90 9.86
N PRO A 108 12.12 -9.02 9.27
CA PRO A 108 12.13 -9.20 7.82
C PRO A 108 11.16 -8.25 7.12
N VAL A 109 11.61 -7.67 6.02
CA VAL A 109 10.77 -6.89 5.11
C VAL A 109 10.20 -7.82 4.04
N ILE A 110 8.88 -8.03 4.04
CA ILE A 110 8.23 -8.85 3.01
C ILE A 110 7.96 -8.00 1.77
N LEU A 111 8.48 -8.42 0.62
CA LEU A 111 8.34 -7.73 -0.66
C LEU A 111 6.86 -7.44 -1.02
N GLN A 112 5.96 -8.39 -0.77
CA GLN A 112 4.52 -8.20 -1.02
C GLN A 112 3.92 -7.04 -0.22
N ASN A 113 4.41 -6.78 1.00
CA ASN A 113 3.93 -5.65 1.79
C ASN A 113 4.39 -4.32 1.19
N ILE A 114 5.60 -4.26 0.63
CA ILE A 114 6.06 -3.09 -0.12
C ILE A 114 5.16 -2.86 -1.32
N TYR A 115 4.87 -3.89 -2.12
CA TYR A 115 3.92 -3.78 -3.23
C TYR A 115 2.57 -3.23 -2.78
N ASN A 116 2.02 -3.75 -1.69
CA ASN A 116 0.75 -3.29 -1.14
C ASN A 116 0.80 -1.84 -0.67
N HIS A 117 1.91 -1.43 -0.02
CA HIS A 117 2.12 -0.05 0.42
C HIS A 117 2.27 0.91 -0.75
N VAL A 118 3.12 0.60 -1.72
CA VAL A 118 3.31 1.40 -2.95
C VAL A 118 1.97 1.54 -3.70
N LYS A 119 1.20 0.45 -3.79
CA LYS A 119 -0.15 0.49 -4.39
C LYS A 119 -1.08 1.42 -3.63
N LYS A 120 -1.05 1.38 -2.29
CA LYS A 120 -1.83 2.29 -1.44
C LYS A 120 -1.43 3.75 -1.67
N ILE A 121 -0.13 4.06 -1.64
CA ILE A 121 0.40 5.40 -1.89
C ILE A 121 -0.06 5.93 -3.26
N LYS A 122 0.05 5.11 -4.31
CA LYS A 122 -0.43 5.48 -5.65
C LYS A 122 -1.93 5.73 -5.67
N LYS A 123 -2.72 4.89 -5.00
CA LYS A 123 -4.18 5.07 -4.91
C LYS A 123 -4.56 6.37 -4.18
N ASP A 124 -3.88 6.65 -3.07
CA ASP A 124 -4.11 7.84 -2.25
C ASP A 124 -3.75 9.11 -3.03
N LYS A 125 -2.65 9.10 -3.79
CA LYS A 125 -2.26 10.19 -4.71
C LYS A 125 -3.28 10.43 -5.81
N LEU A 126 -3.85 9.37 -6.35
CA LEU A 126 -4.89 9.48 -7.37
C LEU A 126 -6.25 9.88 -6.78
N GLN A 127 -6.40 9.98 -5.45
CA GLN A 127 -7.66 10.30 -4.78
C GLN A 127 -8.83 9.40 -5.24
N GLY A 128 -8.52 8.13 -5.57
CA GLY A 128 -9.51 7.19 -6.10
C GLY A 128 -9.82 7.30 -7.60
N ARG A 129 -9.23 8.26 -8.32
CA ARG A 129 -9.33 8.38 -9.78
C ARG A 129 -8.55 7.26 -10.48
N ILE A 130 -8.98 6.91 -11.68
CA ILE A 130 -8.26 5.98 -12.54
C ILE A 130 -7.02 6.70 -13.09
N PRO A 131 -5.85 6.03 -13.24
CA PRO A 131 -4.61 6.70 -13.66
C PRO A 131 -4.72 7.54 -14.94
N ILE A 132 -5.44 7.05 -15.95
CA ILE A 132 -5.60 7.75 -17.23
C ILE A 132 -6.44 9.03 -17.09
N ALA A 133 -7.44 9.03 -16.21
CA ALA A 133 -8.26 10.20 -15.95
C ALA A 133 -7.43 11.30 -15.26
N ALA A 134 -6.65 10.92 -14.23
CA ALA A 134 -5.75 11.85 -13.54
C ALA A 134 -4.67 12.42 -14.48
N LEU A 135 -4.17 11.61 -15.43
CA LEU A 135 -3.23 12.07 -16.45
C LEU A 135 -3.86 13.14 -17.35
N ILE A 136 -5.08 12.91 -17.86
CA ILE A 136 -5.76 13.88 -18.73
C ILE A 136 -6.06 15.19 -17.99
N GLU A 137 -6.50 15.12 -16.73
CA GLU A 137 -6.68 16.32 -15.90
C GLU A 137 -5.38 17.10 -15.76
N THR A 138 -4.27 16.39 -15.50
CA THR A 138 -2.94 17.02 -15.41
C THR A 138 -2.53 17.67 -16.74
N LEU A 139 -2.84 17.06 -17.88
CA LEU A 139 -2.57 17.60 -19.20
C LEU A 139 -3.43 18.83 -19.53
N LYS A 140 -4.66 18.90 -19.00
CA LYS A 140 -5.55 20.07 -19.13
C LYS A 140 -5.09 21.26 -18.31
N GLU A 141 -4.60 21.01 -17.09
CA GLU A 141 -4.16 22.05 -16.17
C GLU A 141 -2.81 22.67 -16.57
N LYS A 142 -1.94 21.87 -17.20
CA LYS A 142 -0.59 22.29 -17.60
C LYS A 142 -0.55 22.74 -19.05
N THR A 143 0.50 23.48 -19.41
CA THR A 143 0.73 24.01 -20.77
C THR A 143 1.26 22.94 -21.74
N PHE A 144 0.63 21.76 -21.79
CA PHE A 144 0.95 20.73 -22.77
C PHE A 144 0.01 20.85 -23.97
N VAL A 145 0.54 20.55 -25.16
CA VAL A 145 -0.29 20.24 -26.33
C VAL A 145 -0.62 18.76 -26.26
N TRP A 146 -1.91 18.42 -26.27
CA TRP A 146 -2.34 17.03 -26.16
C TRP A 146 -3.61 16.77 -26.97
N SER A 147 -3.77 15.52 -27.40
CA SER A 147 -4.97 15.02 -28.06
C SER A 147 -5.19 13.55 -27.68
N SER A 148 -6.44 13.10 -27.78
CA SER A 148 -6.78 11.71 -27.49
C SER A 148 -7.84 11.20 -28.45
N GLU A 149 -7.73 9.95 -28.85
CA GLU A 149 -8.75 9.23 -29.61
C GLU A 149 -9.47 8.22 -28.72
N ARG A 150 -10.73 7.94 -29.06
CA ARG A 150 -11.57 6.99 -28.33
C ARG A 150 -12.29 6.05 -29.28
N ASP A 151 -12.54 4.82 -28.84
CA ASP A 151 -13.41 3.87 -29.53
C ASP A 151 -14.89 4.21 -29.34
N ALA A 152 -15.77 3.40 -29.95
CA ALA A 152 -17.22 3.58 -29.87
C ALA A 152 -17.75 3.43 -28.42
N GLU A 153 -17.05 2.65 -27.60
CA GLU A 153 -17.35 2.41 -26.19
C GLU A 153 -16.79 3.50 -25.26
N GLY A 154 -15.99 4.43 -25.79
CA GLY A 154 -15.40 5.55 -25.06
C GLY A 154 -14.07 5.25 -24.37
N HIS A 155 -13.44 4.11 -24.62
CA HIS A 155 -12.08 3.82 -24.15
C HIS A 155 -11.05 4.60 -24.96
N ILE A 156 -9.99 5.05 -24.29
CA ILE A 156 -8.90 5.77 -24.94
C ILE A 156 -8.01 4.77 -25.69
N THR A 157 -7.94 4.92 -27.01
CA THR A 157 -7.13 4.08 -27.91
C THR A 157 -5.77 4.71 -28.22
N LEU A 158 -5.72 6.05 -28.25
CA LEU A 158 -4.52 6.83 -28.47
C LEU A 158 -4.50 8.04 -27.54
N LEU A 159 -3.35 8.33 -26.96
CA LEU A 159 -3.08 9.57 -26.24
C LEU A 159 -1.76 10.15 -26.75
N PHE A 160 -1.82 11.37 -27.27
CA PHE A 160 -0.64 12.15 -27.64
C PHE A 160 -0.50 13.34 -26.68
N SER A 161 0.72 13.60 -26.23
CA SER A 161 1.03 14.78 -25.43
C SER A 161 2.46 15.22 -25.67
N THR A 162 2.69 16.52 -25.79
CA THR A 162 4.02 17.10 -25.97
C THR A 162 4.10 18.50 -25.34
N GLN A 163 5.32 18.95 -25.05
CA GLN A 163 5.57 20.31 -24.61
C GLN A 163 5.61 21.25 -25.83
N PRO A 164 5.07 22.47 -25.76
CA PRO A 164 5.16 23.45 -26.86
C PRO A 164 6.60 23.69 -27.33
N LEU A 165 7.56 23.70 -26.39
CA LEU A 165 8.98 23.81 -26.71
C LEU A 165 9.48 22.67 -27.61
N SER A 166 9.01 21.44 -27.37
CA SER A 166 9.36 20.29 -28.20
C SER A 166 8.83 20.42 -29.62
N ILE A 167 7.66 21.03 -29.81
CA ILE A 167 7.12 21.33 -31.15
C ILE A 167 8.01 22.35 -31.86
N ASN A 168 8.41 23.43 -31.17
CA ASN A 168 9.31 24.44 -31.74
C ASN A 168 10.67 23.83 -32.13
N LEU A 169 11.21 22.95 -31.29
CA LEU A 169 12.45 22.24 -31.60
C LEU A 169 12.28 21.33 -32.82
N LEU A 170 11.16 20.63 -32.95
CA LEU A 170 10.88 19.77 -34.10
C LEU A 170 10.83 20.55 -35.42
N HIS A 171 10.30 21.78 -35.41
CA HIS A 171 10.32 22.66 -36.58
C HIS A 171 11.75 23.07 -36.99
N GLY A 172 12.67 23.25 -36.04
CA GLY A 172 14.07 23.60 -36.30
C GLY A 172 14.97 22.40 -36.62
N PHE A 173 14.61 21.21 -36.13
CA PHE A 173 15.38 19.97 -36.28
C PHE A 173 14.43 18.82 -36.68
N PRO A 174 14.21 18.59 -37.98
CA PRO A 174 13.19 17.64 -38.46
C PRO A 174 13.60 16.17 -38.33
N HIS A 175 14.78 15.89 -37.76
CA HIS A 175 15.24 14.52 -37.54
C HIS A 175 14.57 13.94 -36.30
N VAL A 176 13.73 12.92 -36.52
CA VAL A 176 13.02 12.21 -35.45
C VAL A 176 13.61 10.82 -35.30
N ILE A 177 13.92 10.44 -34.06
CA ILE A 177 14.22 9.05 -33.71
C ILE A 177 12.96 8.47 -33.09
N LEU A 178 12.35 7.50 -33.77
CA LEU A 178 11.27 6.72 -33.20
C LEU A 178 11.86 5.62 -32.32
N MET A 179 11.57 5.67 -31.02
CA MET A 179 11.93 4.60 -30.10
C MET A 179 10.67 3.81 -29.75
N ASP A 180 10.63 2.55 -30.15
CA ASP A 180 9.60 1.63 -29.69
C ASP A 180 9.88 1.27 -28.22
N CYS A 181 9.11 1.87 -27.31
CA CYS A 181 9.16 1.57 -25.88
C CYS A 181 8.08 0.56 -25.50
N THR A 182 8.01 -0.56 -26.21
CA THR A 182 7.17 -1.69 -25.81
C THR A 182 7.72 -2.35 -24.55
N TYR A 183 7.03 -2.12 -23.43
CA TYR A 183 7.33 -2.80 -22.18
C TYR A 183 6.92 -4.28 -22.30
N LYS A 184 7.88 -5.20 -22.34
CA LYS A 184 7.59 -6.64 -22.17
C LYS A 184 7.06 -6.86 -20.76
N THR A 185 5.75 -6.96 -20.62
CA THR A 185 5.13 -7.47 -19.39
C THR A 185 5.40 -8.97 -19.32
N ASN A 186 6.41 -9.38 -18.53
CA ASN A 186 6.53 -10.78 -18.13
C ASN A 186 5.26 -11.15 -17.34
N LYS A 187 4.51 -12.12 -17.86
CA LYS A 187 3.46 -12.82 -17.12
C LYS A 187 4.09 -13.75 -16.10
#